data_AF-A0AAJ2NU46-F1
#
_entry.id   AF-A0AAJ2NU46-F1
#
_cell.length_a   1.000
_cell.length_b   1.000
_cell.length_c   1.000
_cell.angle_alpha   90.00
_cell.angle_beta   90.00
_cell.angle_gamma   90.00
#
_symmetry.space_group_name_H-M   'P 1'
#
loop_
_entity.id
_entity.type
_entity.pdbx_description
1 polymer ?
#
loop_
_entity_poly.entity_id
_entity_poly.type
_entity_poly.pdbx_seq_one_letter_code
_entity_poly.pdbx_strand_id
1 'polypeptide(L)' 'KEMAIRAFKALDCSGLVRADFFITKEGQVLINEVNTMPGFTPFSMFPLLWKHTGVEYPQLIERLVKLAIERYDEKQQ' A
#
# COMPACT_ATOMS: atom_id res chain seq x y z
N LYS A 1 -0.95 -3.29 -11.18
CA LYS A 1 -1.94 -2.70 -10.23
C LYS A 1 -2.93 -3.74 -9.72
N GLU A 2 -3.64 -4.46 -10.59
CA GLU A 2 -4.65 -5.46 -10.20
C GLU A 2 -4.11 -6.56 -9.28
N MET A 3 -2.93 -7.12 -9.57
CA MET A 3 -2.31 -8.14 -8.73
C MET A 3 -1.99 -7.63 -7.31
N ALA A 4 -1.56 -6.38 -7.17
CA ALA A 4 -1.32 -5.77 -5.85
C ALA A 4 -2.63 -5.63 -5.04
N ILE A 5 -3.72 -5.23 -5.70
CA ILE A 5 -5.05 -5.15 -5.06
C ILE A 5 -5.54 -6.55 -4.68
N ARG A 6 -5.34 -7.55 -5.55
CA ARG A 6 -5.70 -8.93 -5.25
C ARG A 6 -4.94 -9.47 -4.04
N ALA A 7 -3.64 -9.22 -3.96
CA ALA A 7 -2.81 -9.63 -2.82
C ALA A 7 -3.24 -8.95 -1.51
N PHE A 8 -3.48 -7.63 -1.55
CA PHE A 8 -4.00 -6.87 -0.40
C PHE A 8 -5.29 -7.48 0.15
N LYS A 9 -6.26 -7.78 -0.72
CA LYS A 9 -7.55 -8.37 -0.34
C LYS A 9 -7.41 -9.82 0.14
N ALA A 10 -6.61 -10.63 -0.55
CA ALA A 10 -6.43 -12.04 -0.22
C ALA A 10 -5.79 -12.25 1.17
N LEU A 11 -5.03 -11.28 1.65
CA LEU A 11 -4.36 -11.30 2.95
C LEU A 11 -5.08 -10.47 4.02
N ASP A 12 -6.31 -10.02 3.74
CA ASP A 12 -7.12 -9.18 4.63
C ASP A 12 -6.35 -7.95 5.17
N CYS A 13 -5.52 -7.35 4.31
CA CYS A 13 -4.75 -6.16 4.67
C CYS A 13 -5.66 -4.95 4.92
N SER A 14 -5.16 -3.97 5.68
CA SER A 14 -5.86 -2.72 5.98
C SER A 14 -4.89 -1.55 5.98
N GLY A 15 -5.38 -0.35 5.64
CA GLY A 15 -4.58 0.87 5.64
C GLY A 15 -3.60 0.95 4.47
N LEU A 16 -2.48 0.24 4.55
CA LEU A 16 -1.40 0.29 3.57
C LEU A 16 -0.77 -1.07 3.28
N VAL A 17 -0.19 -1.16 2.08
CA VAL A 17 0.74 -2.22 1.72
C VAL A 17 1.68 -1.73 0.63
N ARG A 18 2.93 -2.19 0.66
CA ARG A 18 3.79 -2.20 -0.52
C ARG A 18 3.82 -3.63 -1.06
N ALA A 19 3.42 -3.81 -2.32
CA ALA A 19 3.52 -5.10 -2.99
C ALA A 19 4.68 -5.04 -3.98
N ASP A 20 5.67 -5.91 -3.77
CA ASP A 20 6.86 -5.98 -4.60
C ASP A 20 6.74 -7.17 -5.56
N PHE A 21 7.25 -7.00 -6.77
CA PHE A 21 7.08 -7.95 -7.86
C PHE A 21 8.41 -8.28 -8.51
N PHE A 22 8.52 -9.50 -9.02
CA PHE A 22 9.46 -9.85 -10.06
C PHE A 22 8.79 -9.74 -11.43
N ILE A 23 9.56 -9.31 -12.43
CA ILE A 23 9.16 -9.34 -13.84
C ILE A 23 10.17 -10.22 -14.57
N THR A 24 9.71 -11.33 -15.15
CA THR A 24 10.59 -12.24 -15.90
C THR A 24 10.94 -11.64 -17.26
N LYS A 25 11.93 -12.22 -17.96
CA LYS A 25 12.34 -11.75 -19.30
C LYS A 25 11.21 -11.88 -20.33
N GLU A 26 10.32 -12.85 -20.12
CA GLU A 26 9.13 -13.12 -20.93
C GLU A 26 7.95 -12.21 -20.56
N GLY A 27 8.15 -11.29 -19.61
CA GLY A 27 7.13 -10.33 -19.16
C GLY A 27 6.15 -10.87 -18.14
N GLN A 28 6.39 -12.07 -17.57
CA GLN A 28 5.54 -12.61 -16.52
C GLN A 28 5.74 -11.81 -15.23
N VAL A 29 4.63 -11.36 -14.62
CA VAL A 29 4.63 -10.68 -13.32
C VAL A 29 4.38 -11.70 -12.22
N LEU A 30 5.30 -11.78 -11.26
CA LEU A 30 5.23 -12.66 -10.11
C LEU A 30 5.25 -11.81 -8.84
N ILE A 31 4.38 -12.11 -7.88
CA ILE A 31 4.44 -11.44 -6.58
C ILE A 31 5.65 -11.96 -5.79
N ASN A 32 6.45 -11.05 -5.25
CA ASN A 32 7.60 -11.37 -4.41
C ASN A 32 7.23 -11.27 -2.93
N GLU A 33 6.92 -10.05 -2.47
CA GLU A 33 6.52 -9.79 -1.09
C GLU A 33 5.31 -8.87 -0.99
N VAL A 34 4.60 -9.02 0.12
CA VAL A 34 3.55 -8.11 0.59
C VAL A 34 4.03 -7.53 1.91
N ASN A 35 4.39 -6.25 1.91
CA ASN A 35 4.95 -5.56 3.06
C ASN A 35 3.92 -4.63 3.69
N THR A 36 3.46 -4.99 4.90
CA THR A 36 2.45 -4.25 5.67
C THR A 36 3.04 -3.13 6.54
N MET A 37 4.37 -2.97 6.55
CA MET A 37 5.07 -1.90 7.27
C MET A 37 6.23 -1.36 6.42
N PRO A 38 5.93 -0.72 5.27
CA PRO A 38 6.97 -0.19 4.41
C PRO A 38 7.71 0.98 5.07
N GLY A 39 8.95 1.19 4.66
CA GLY A 39 9.69 2.41 5.02
C GLY A 39 8.85 3.66 4.70
N PHE A 40 8.84 4.60 5.64
CA PHE A 40 7.89 5.72 5.64
C PHE A 40 8.54 7.10 5.68
N THR A 41 9.85 7.22 5.47
CA THR A 41 10.47 8.54 5.29
C THR A 41 9.96 9.18 3.99
N PRO A 42 10.04 10.52 3.82
CA PRO A 42 9.62 11.18 2.57
C PRO A 42 10.30 10.67 1.30
N PHE A 43 11.47 10.03 1.45
CA PHE A 43 12.27 9.45 0.36
C PHE A 43 12.12 7.92 0.25
N SER A 44 11.31 7.31 1.11
CA SER A 44 11.03 5.87 1.02
C SER A 44 10.14 5.56 -0.18
N MET A 45 10.28 4.33 -0.71
CA MET A 45 9.55 3.93 -1.91
C MET A 45 8.03 4.06 -1.81
N PHE A 46 7.43 3.75 -0.65
CA PHE A 46 5.97 3.82 -0.51
C PHE A 46 5.46 5.27 -0.62
N PRO A 47 5.94 6.26 0.15
CA PRO A 47 5.63 7.67 -0.07
C PRO A 47 5.91 8.21 -1.48
N LEU A 48 7.05 7.82 -2.07
CA LEU A 48 7.40 8.27 -3.42
C LEU A 48 6.41 7.77 -4.49
N LEU A 49 5.99 6.50 -4.42
CA LEU A 49 4.99 5.95 -5.34
C LEU A 49 3.67 6.73 -5.27
N TRP A 50 3.22 7.12 -4.06
CA TRP A 50 2.03 7.95 -3.88
C TRP A 50 2.21 9.36 -4.45
N LYS A 51 3.38 9.97 -4.24
CA LYS A 51 3.72 11.26 -4.84
C LYS A 51 3.62 11.25 -6.36
N HIS A 52 4.09 10.18 -7.01
CA HIS A 52 3.95 9.99 -8.45
C HIS A 52 2.51 9.80 -8.92
N THR A 53 1.56 9.53 -8.01
CA THR A 53 0.11 9.53 -8.29
C THR A 53 -0.57 10.86 -7.99
N GLY A 54 0.19 11.89 -7.59
CA GLY A 54 -0.34 13.22 -7.24
C GLY A 54 -0.76 13.38 -5.79
N VAL A 55 -0.39 12.44 -4.90
CA VAL A 55 -0.69 12.52 -3.46
C VAL A 55 0.58 12.86 -2.70
N GLU A 56 0.66 14.07 -2.14
CA GLU A 56 1.82 14.52 -1.40
C GLU A 56 1.91 13.84 -0.02
N TYR A 57 3.13 13.80 0.54
CA TYR A 57 3.42 13.06 1.78
C TYR A 57 2.50 13.43 2.98
N PRO A 58 2.20 14.71 3.26
CA PRO A 58 1.24 15.06 4.32
C PRO A 58 -0.18 14.52 4.06
N GLN A 59 -0.64 14.55 2.80
CA GLN A 59 -1.96 14.04 2.42
C GLN A 59 -2.04 12.51 2.55
N LEU A 60 -0.94 11.81 2.26
CA LEU A 60 -0.83 10.37 2.48
C LEU A 60 -0.97 10.02 3.97
N ILE A 61 -0.27 10.75 4.85
CA ILE A 61 -0.37 10.55 6.29
C ILE A 61 -1.81 10.77 6.76
N GLU A 62 -2.42 11.90 6.39
CA GLU A 62 -3.80 12.24 6.74
C GLU A 62 -4.77 11.14 6.30
N ARG A 63 -4.61 10.62 5.08
CA ARG A 63 -5.43 9.54 4.55
C ARG A 63 -5.29 8.25 5.35
N LEU A 64 -4.09 7.87 5.77
CA LEU A 64 -3.87 6.67 6.58
C LEU A 64 -4.46 6.81 7.98
N VAL A 65 -4.35 7.98 8.60
CA VAL A 65 -4.98 8.26 9.90
C VAL A 65 -6.51 8.15 9.77
N LYS A 66 -7.09 8.72 8.71
CA LYS A 66 -8.53 8.62 8.44
C LYS A 66 -8.99 7.17 8.29
N LEU A 67 -8.27 6.36 7.51
CA LEU A 67 -8.56 4.92 7.35
C LEU A 67 -8.46 4.16 8.68
N ALA A 68 -7.54 4.55 9.57
CA ALA A 68 -7.42 3.93 10.88
C ALA A 68 -8.62 4.25 11.78
N ILE A 69 -9.12 5.49 11.74
CA ILE A 69 -10.34 5.90 12.47
C ILE A 69 -11.55 5.16 11.92
N GLU A 70 -11.75 5.14 10.59
CA GLU A 70 -12.86 4.42 9.94
C GLU A 70 -12.91 2.95 10.39
N ARG A 71 -11.76 2.25 10.35
CA ARG A 71 -11.67 0.85 10.79
C ARG A 71 -11.89 0.69 12.31
N TYR A 72 -11.49 1.66 13.11
CA TYR A 72 -11.73 1.62 14.55
C TYR A 72 -13.24 1.69 14.82
N ASP A 73 -13.94 2.63 14.20
CA ASP A 73 -15.38 2.83 14.35
C ASP A 73 -16.19 1.61 13.86
N GLU A 74 -15.80 1.01 12.73
CA GLU A 74 -16.39 -0.24 12.22
C GLU A 74 -16.33 -1.39 13.23
N LYS A 75 -15.28 -1.43 14.08
CA LYS A 75 -15.11 -2.48 15.10
C LYS A 75 -15.83 -2.19 16.41
N GLN A 76 -16.30 -0.96 16.64
CA GLN A 76 -17.08 -0.59 17.82
C GLN A 76 -18.58 -0.85 17.65
N GLN A 77 -19.03 -1.10 16.41
CA GLN A 77 -20.40 -1.48 16.07
C GLN A 77 -20.59 -2.99 16.27
#